data_AF-A0AAU4IBC7-F1
#
_entry.id   AF-A0AAU4IBC7-F1
#
_cell.length_a   1.000
_cell.length_b   1.000
_cell.length_c   1.000
_cell.angle_alpha   90.00
_cell.angle_beta   90.00
_cell.angle_gamma   90.00
#
_symmetry.space_group_name_H-M   'P 1'
#
loop_
_entity.id
_entity.type
_entity.pdbx_description
1 polymer ?
#
loop_
_entity_poly.entity_id
_entity_poly.type
_entity_poly.pdbx_seq_one_letter_code
_entity_poly.pdbx_strand_id
1 'polypeptide(L)'
;MQFHDRLDEVMGKKGKAISQLRLKVIAFRDFGDDPSDAIEQTPFLRLPDQAREFEKFVQSIDATGGGDIPESGLEALALAINSPWETGLDRRRHVVVMFTDAPAHPLGTVGVTAATYPAVIPRSLDDLFEQWGYARSQTSVMEQSAKRLVLFAPDQAPWSDPIAEEWDLTLHFASKAGDGLEEFEMDEIIETIANSL
;
A
#
# COMPACT_ATOMS: atom_id res chain seq x y z
N MET A 1 10.69 14.79 14.22
CA MET A 1 10.06 15.43 13.04
C MET A 1 9.07 14.43 12.49
N GLN A 2 7.82 14.81 12.25
CA GLN A 2 6.81 13.87 11.74
C GLN A 2 7.00 13.65 10.23
N PHE A 3 6.42 12.59 9.66
CA PHE A 3 6.52 12.28 8.23
C PHE A 3 6.14 13.47 7.34
N HIS A 4 5.02 14.14 7.63
CA HIS A 4 4.53 15.26 6.84
C HIS A 4 5.47 16.46 6.86
N ASP A 5 6.10 16.76 8.01
CA ASP A 5 7.11 17.82 8.13
C ASP A 5 8.31 17.56 7.19
N ARG A 6 8.81 16.32 7.20
CA ARG A 6 9.97 15.91 6.38
C ARG A 6 9.64 16.00 4.89
N LEU A 7 8.45 15.54 4.52
CA LEU A 7 7.97 15.61 3.14
C LEU A 7 7.83 17.06 2.65
N ASP A 8 7.23 17.94 3.46
CA ASP A 8 7.08 19.36 3.13
C ASP A 8 8.44 20.05 2.99
N GLU A 9 9.43 19.71 3.82
CA GLU A 9 10.79 20.24 3.71
C GLU A 9 11.45 19.82 2.38
N VAL A 10 11.40 18.54 2.03
CA VAL A 10 11.98 18.02 0.78
C VAL A 10 11.29 18.63 -0.45
N MET A 11 9.97 18.77 -0.39
CA MET A 11 9.18 19.40 -1.45
C MET A 11 9.47 20.88 -1.59
N GLY A 12 9.59 21.60 -0.47
CA GLY A 12 9.97 23.01 -0.43
C GLY A 12 11.34 23.26 -1.06
N LYS A 13 12.33 22.39 -0.78
CA LYS A 13 13.66 22.43 -1.44
C LYS A 13 13.58 22.26 -2.96
N LYS A 14 12.56 21.58 -3.48
CA LYS A 14 12.28 21.41 -4.92
C LYS A 14 11.38 22.50 -5.50
N GLY A 15 11.03 23.53 -4.72
CA GLY A 15 10.15 24.62 -5.17
C GLY A 15 8.70 24.17 -5.41
N LYS A 16 8.27 23.08 -4.76
CA LYS A 16 6.91 22.54 -4.84
C LYS A 16 6.24 22.67 -3.47
N ALA A 17 4.91 22.80 -3.47
CA ALA A 17 4.11 22.82 -2.25
C ALA A 17 3.02 21.75 -2.33
N ILE A 18 2.76 21.09 -1.20
CA ILE A 18 1.66 20.14 -1.06
C ILE A 18 0.46 20.92 -0.53
N SER A 19 -0.58 21.05 -1.34
CA SER A 19 -1.83 21.69 -0.91
C SER A 19 -2.70 20.78 -0.05
N GLN A 20 -2.51 19.46 -0.16
CA GLN A 20 -3.27 18.47 0.58
C GLN A 20 -2.49 17.16 0.68
N LEU A 21 -2.27 16.69 1.91
CA LEU A 21 -1.75 15.35 2.19
C LEU A 21 -2.86 14.49 2.80
N ARG A 22 -3.11 13.31 2.21
CA ARG A 22 -4.03 12.32 2.77
C ARG A 22 -3.32 10.99 2.93
N LEU A 23 -3.51 10.34 4.07
CA LEU A 23 -2.96 9.02 4.37
C LEU A 23 -4.09 8.05 4.72
N LYS A 24 -3.96 6.82 4.24
CA LYS A 24 -4.81 5.70 4.63
C LYS A 24 -3.87 4.59 5.07
N VAL A 25 -4.19 3.95 6.19
CA VAL A 25 -3.44 2.79 6.68
C VAL A 25 -4.33 1.56 6.55
N ILE A 26 -3.75 0.47 6.06
CA ILE A 26 -4.35 -0.86 5.99
C ILE A 26 -3.35 -1.79 6.68
N ALA A 27 -3.72 -2.30 7.85
CA ALA A 27 -3.03 -3.39 8.51
C ALA A 27 -3.68 -4.70 8.07
N PHE A 28 -2.86 -5.71 7.78
CA PHE A 28 -3.32 -7.02 7.35
C PHE A 28 -2.61 -8.12 8.12
N ARG A 29 -3.31 -9.24 8.28
CA ARG A 29 -2.84 -10.50 8.84
C ARG A 29 -3.18 -11.60 7.84
N ASP A 30 -3.89 -12.64 8.27
CA ASP A 30 -4.42 -13.68 7.38
C ASP A 30 -5.91 -13.95 7.59
N PHE A 31 -6.68 -13.94 6.51
CA PHE A 31 -8.05 -14.47 6.52
C PHE A 31 -8.08 -15.99 6.75
N GLY A 32 -6.98 -16.70 6.54
CA GLY A 32 -6.84 -18.12 6.85
C GLY A 32 -6.79 -18.42 8.35
N ASP A 33 -6.25 -17.49 9.14
CA ASP A 33 -6.08 -17.60 10.59
C ASP A 33 -7.34 -17.11 11.33
N ASP A 34 -7.63 -15.81 11.24
CA ASP A 34 -8.85 -15.20 11.79
C ASP A 34 -9.44 -14.16 10.83
N PRO A 35 -10.52 -14.49 10.09
CA PRO A 35 -11.18 -13.56 9.19
C PRO A 35 -11.72 -12.28 9.85
N SER A 36 -11.88 -12.25 11.17
CA SER A 36 -12.45 -11.13 11.90
C SER A 36 -11.45 -10.00 12.17
N ASP A 37 -10.15 -10.30 12.17
CA ASP A 37 -9.07 -9.33 12.35
C ASP A 37 -8.07 -9.30 11.18
N ALA A 38 -8.29 -10.11 10.14
CA ALA A 38 -7.45 -10.18 8.95
C ALA A 38 -7.16 -8.82 8.27
N ILE A 39 -8.10 -7.85 8.38
CA ILE A 39 -7.94 -6.50 7.86
C ILE A 39 -8.44 -5.47 8.87
N GLU A 40 -7.59 -4.52 9.22
CA GLU A 40 -7.93 -3.29 9.93
C GLU A 40 -7.51 -2.09 9.08
N GLN A 41 -8.37 -1.08 8.96
CA GLN A 41 -8.06 0.07 8.09
C GLN A 41 -8.69 1.37 8.56
N THR A 42 -8.05 2.48 8.18
CA THR A 42 -8.61 3.83 8.35
C THR A 42 -9.35 4.29 7.09
N PRO A 43 -10.21 5.32 7.18
CA PRO A 43 -10.47 6.19 6.02
C PRO A 43 -9.20 6.97 5.63
N PHE A 44 -9.24 7.72 4.53
CA PHE A 44 -8.20 8.72 4.26
C PHE A 44 -8.25 9.83 5.31
N LEU A 45 -7.19 9.94 6.09
CA LEU A 45 -6.93 10.97 7.09
C LEU A 45 -6.21 12.14 6.43
N ARG A 46 -6.64 13.38 6.69
CA ARG A 46 -6.00 14.60 6.20
C ARG A 46 -4.92 15.07 7.17
N LEU A 47 -3.69 15.18 6.71
CA LEU A 47 -2.60 15.72 7.52
C LEU A 47 -2.37 17.21 7.20
N PRO A 48 -1.99 18.02 8.22
CA PRO A 48 -1.69 17.64 9.61
C PRO A 48 -2.91 17.48 10.54
N ASP A 49 -4.11 17.87 10.11
CA ASP A 49 -5.30 17.99 10.96
C ASP A 49 -5.67 16.70 11.73
N GLN A 50 -5.47 15.53 11.11
CA GLN A 50 -5.80 14.21 11.66
C GLN A 50 -4.56 13.40 12.05
N ALA A 51 -3.42 14.05 12.30
CA ALA A 51 -2.17 13.38 12.71
C ALA A 51 -2.35 12.51 13.96
N ARG A 52 -3.12 12.96 14.95
CA ARG A 52 -3.39 12.20 16.17
C ARG A 52 -4.20 10.92 15.93
N GLU A 53 -5.11 10.94 14.96
CA GLU A 53 -5.90 9.76 14.59
C GLU A 53 -5.03 8.73 13.89
N PHE A 54 -4.12 9.20 13.02
CA PHE A 54 -3.11 8.38 12.38
C PHE A 54 -2.17 7.73 13.42
N GLU A 55 -1.57 8.54 14.30
CA GLU A 55 -0.68 8.05 15.37
C GLU A 55 -1.38 7.02 16.25
N LYS A 56 -2.63 7.29 16.66
CA LYS A 56 -3.41 6.37 17.49
C LYS A 56 -3.67 5.04 16.79
N PHE A 57 -4.02 5.06 15.49
CA PHE A 57 -4.23 3.84 14.73
C PHE A 57 -2.95 3.03 14.58
N VAL A 58 -1.84 3.68 14.22
CA VAL A 58 -0.54 2.99 14.09
C VAL A 58 -0.10 2.38 15.42
N GLN A 59 -0.28 3.08 16.54
CA GLN A 59 0.03 2.57 17.87
C GLN A 59 -0.88 1.42 18.34
N SER A 60 -2.05 1.25 17.74
CA SER A 60 -2.96 0.13 18.08
C SER A 60 -2.69 -1.13 17.27
N ILE A 61 -1.87 -1.06 16.21
CA ILE A 61 -1.52 -2.23 15.42
C ILE A 61 -0.60 -3.10 16.28
N ASP A 62 -1.07 -4.30 16.64
CA ASP A 62 -0.25 -5.32 17.28
C ASP A 62 0.25 -6.30 16.21
N ALA A 63 1.55 -6.60 16.23
CA ALA A 63 2.22 -7.52 15.30
C ALA A 63 2.00 -8.98 15.73
N THR A 64 0.74 -9.34 15.98
CA THR A 64 0.30 -10.67 16.40
C THR A 64 -0.85 -11.14 15.53
N GLY A 65 -0.99 -12.47 15.40
CA GLY A 65 -1.94 -13.12 14.48
C GLY A 65 -1.28 -13.45 13.14
N GLY A 66 -2.07 -13.86 12.14
CA GLY A 66 -1.59 -14.18 10.78
C GLY A 66 -1.28 -15.66 10.56
N GLY A 67 -1.06 -16.41 11.65
CA GLY A 67 -0.83 -17.84 11.58
C GLY A 67 0.50 -18.20 10.92
N ASP A 68 0.46 -19.14 9.97
CA ASP A 68 1.63 -19.58 9.21
C ASP A 68 1.68 -18.82 7.87
N ILE A 69 2.88 -18.42 7.46
CA ILE A 69 3.11 -17.89 6.11
C ILE A 69 2.66 -18.88 5.02
N PRO A 70 2.10 -18.42 3.88
CA PRO A 70 1.87 -17.02 3.45
C PRO A 70 0.76 -16.26 4.19
N GLU A 71 0.65 -14.95 3.96
CA GLU A 71 -0.32 -14.04 4.58
C GLU A 71 -1.29 -13.39 3.54
N SER A 72 -2.28 -12.62 3.98
CA SER A 72 -3.29 -11.96 3.10
C SER A 72 -2.81 -10.62 2.49
N GLY A 73 -1.55 -10.57 2.05
CA GLY A 73 -0.93 -9.34 1.52
C GLY A 73 -1.53 -8.84 0.19
N LEU A 74 -1.98 -9.75 -0.69
CA LEU A 74 -2.60 -9.36 -1.97
C LEU A 74 -4.01 -8.76 -1.76
N GLU A 75 -4.75 -9.24 -0.78
CA GLU A 75 -6.04 -8.69 -0.35
C GLU A 75 -5.85 -7.24 0.13
N ALA A 76 -4.81 -6.98 0.93
CA ALA A 76 -4.48 -5.64 1.41
C ALA A 76 -4.10 -4.69 0.25
N LEU A 77 -3.26 -5.16 -0.69
CA LEU A 77 -2.90 -4.42 -1.89
C LEU A 77 -4.13 -4.10 -2.74
N ALA A 78 -5.05 -5.05 -2.91
CA ALA A 78 -6.31 -4.83 -3.63
C ALA A 78 -7.17 -3.74 -2.98
N LEU A 79 -7.27 -3.73 -1.65
CA LEU A 79 -7.99 -2.68 -0.92
C LEU A 79 -7.32 -1.30 -1.07
N ALA A 80 -5.98 -1.25 -1.10
CA ALA A 80 -5.24 -0.02 -1.34
C ALA A 80 -5.49 0.53 -2.77
N ILE A 81 -5.43 -0.34 -3.78
CA ILE A 81 -5.69 0.01 -5.19
C ILE A 81 -7.13 0.52 -5.37
N ASN A 82 -8.11 -0.14 -4.75
CA ASN A 82 -9.52 0.22 -4.84
C ASN A 82 -9.95 1.32 -3.84
N SER A 83 -9.00 1.98 -3.18
CA SER A 83 -9.32 3.08 -2.26
C SER A 83 -9.87 4.30 -2.99
N PRO A 84 -10.65 5.18 -2.32
CA PRO A 84 -11.24 6.37 -2.94
C PRO A 84 -10.19 7.48 -3.13
N TRP A 85 -9.29 7.27 -4.09
CA TRP A 85 -8.22 8.19 -4.46
C TRP A 85 -8.76 9.52 -5.00
N GLU A 86 -7.93 10.58 -4.90
CA GLU A 86 -8.28 11.89 -5.43
C GLU A 86 -8.28 11.84 -6.96
N THR A 87 -9.31 12.37 -7.62
CA THR A 87 -9.42 12.34 -9.09
C THR A 87 -9.69 13.72 -9.69
N GLY A 88 -10.01 14.73 -8.86
CA GLY A 88 -10.44 16.06 -9.31
C GLY A 88 -9.35 17.13 -9.35
N LEU A 89 -8.16 16.89 -8.77
CA LEU A 89 -7.06 17.87 -8.75
C LEU A 89 -6.10 17.69 -9.93
N ASP A 90 -5.72 18.78 -10.60
CA ASP A 90 -4.83 18.76 -11.78
C ASP A 90 -3.46 18.10 -11.54
N ARG A 91 -2.92 18.20 -10.32
CA ARG A 91 -1.67 17.57 -9.91
C ARG A 91 -1.91 16.73 -8.67
N ARG A 92 -1.71 15.43 -8.81
CA ARG A 92 -1.94 14.45 -7.75
C ARG A 92 -1.00 13.27 -7.89
N ARG A 93 -0.72 12.62 -6.76
CA ARG A 93 0.02 11.36 -6.69
C ARG A 93 -0.73 10.40 -5.78
N HIS A 94 -0.80 9.15 -6.21
CA HIS A 94 -1.38 8.05 -5.46
C HIS A 94 -0.25 7.07 -5.21
N VAL A 95 0.25 7.03 -3.98
CA VAL A 95 1.38 6.16 -3.64
C VAL A 95 0.87 5.09 -2.70
N VAL A 96 0.99 3.84 -3.13
CA VAL A 96 0.80 2.67 -2.28
C VAL A 96 2.18 2.24 -1.81
N VAL A 97 2.38 2.21 -0.49
CA VAL A 97 3.57 1.66 0.13
C VAL A 97 3.16 0.42 0.89
N MET A 98 3.76 -0.72 0.57
CA MET A 98 3.49 -1.99 1.24
C MET A 98 4.73 -2.48 1.97
N PHE A 99 4.51 -2.86 3.22
CA PHE A 99 5.51 -3.50 4.08
C PHE A 99 5.05 -4.91 4.39
N THR A 100 5.92 -5.89 4.15
CA THR A 100 5.69 -7.29 4.51
C THR A 100 7.03 -7.99 4.63
N ASP A 101 7.08 -9.03 5.45
CA ASP A 101 8.18 -9.99 5.53
C ASP A 101 7.76 -11.41 5.11
N ALA A 102 6.51 -11.57 4.65
CA ALA A 102 5.91 -12.83 4.26
C ALA A 102 5.55 -12.87 2.76
N PRO A 103 5.52 -14.07 2.14
CA PRO A 103 4.83 -14.26 0.87
C PRO A 103 3.33 -14.01 1.05
N ALA A 104 2.61 -13.82 -0.06
CA ALA A 104 1.15 -13.73 -0.04
C ALA A 104 0.46 -14.97 -0.59
N HIS A 105 -0.71 -15.29 -0.05
CA HIS A 105 -1.62 -16.27 -0.64
C HIS A 105 -2.04 -15.83 -2.05
N PRO A 106 -2.22 -16.75 -3.00
CA PRO A 106 -2.86 -16.42 -4.27
C PRO A 106 -4.29 -15.90 -4.03
N LEU A 107 -4.66 -14.79 -4.68
CA LEU A 107 -6.01 -14.25 -4.61
C LEU A 107 -7.06 -15.32 -4.96
N GLY A 108 -8.20 -15.26 -4.28
CA GLY A 108 -9.32 -16.17 -4.56
C GLY A 108 -9.19 -17.55 -3.89
N THR A 109 -8.20 -17.77 -3.02
CA THR A 109 -7.97 -19.09 -2.39
C THR A 109 -8.36 -19.13 -0.91
N VAL A 110 -7.69 -18.37 -0.05
CA VAL A 110 -7.85 -18.40 1.41
C VAL A 110 -8.89 -17.38 1.86
N GLY A 111 -9.70 -17.71 2.86
CA GLY A 111 -10.63 -16.74 3.48
C GLY A 111 -11.85 -16.32 2.66
N VAL A 112 -11.92 -16.68 1.37
CA VAL A 112 -12.89 -16.14 0.40
C VAL A 112 -14.36 -16.33 0.72
N THR A 113 -14.69 -17.31 1.57
CA THR A 113 -16.06 -17.61 2.01
C THR A 113 -16.44 -16.90 3.31
N ALA A 114 -15.48 -16.24 3.98
CA ALA A 114 -15.75 -15.50 5.19
C ALA A 114 -16.68 -14.33 4.90
N ALA A 115 -17.65 -14.09 5.80
CA ALA A 115 -18.58 -12.98 5.67
C ALA A 115 -17.89 -11.61 5.73
N THR A 116 -16.72 -11.53 6.36
CA THR A 116 -15.88 -10.35 6.48
C THR A 116 -14.97 -10.12 5.28
N TYR A 117 -14.86 -11.08 4.35
CA TYR A 117 -13.99 -10.95 3.17
C TYR A 117 -14.54 -9.87 2.21
N PRO A 118 -13.77 -8.79 1.93
CA PRO A 118 -14.27 -7.68 1.12
C PRO A 118 -14.60 -8.07 -0.33
N ALA A 119 -15.81 -7.74 -0.77
CA ALA A 119 -16.29 -8.06 -2.12
C ALA A 119 -15.56 -7.34 -3.26
N VAL A 120 -14.81 -6.27 -2.95
CA VAL A 120 -14.03 -5.49 -3.93
C VAL A 120 -12.73 -6.19 -4.33
N ILE A 121 -12.28 -7.17 -3.54
CA ILE A 121 -11.03 -7.88 -3.80
C ILE A 121 -11.20 -8.78 -5.04
N PRO A 122 -10.34 -8.64 -6.07
CA PRO A 122 -10.38 -9.50 -7.25
C PRO A 122 -10.03 -10.96 -6.91
N ARG A 123 -10.37 -11.88 -7.82
CA ARG A 123 -10.19 -13.32 -7.60
C ARG A 123 -8.89 -13.87 -8.17
N SER A 124 -8.10 -13.04 -8.84
CA SER A 124 -6.83 -13.43 -9.44
C SER A 124 -5.83 -12.27 -9.45
N LEU A 125 -4.54 -12.60 -9.54
CA LEU A 125 -3.48 -11.60 -9.68
C LEU A 125 -3.58 -10.83 -11.00
N ASP A 126 -4.03 -11.49 -12.07
CA ASP A 126 -4.27 -10.86 -13.38
C ASP A 126 -5.37 -9.78 -13.29
N ASP A 127 -6.48 -10.09 -12.62
CA ASP A 127 -7.56 -9.12 -12.39
C ASP A 127 -7.06 -7.95 -11.52
N LEU A 128 -6.20 -8.22 -10.53
CA LEU A 128 -5.60 -7.17 -9.71
C LEU A 128 -4.63 -6.30 -10.52
N PHE A 129 -3.82 -6.90 -11.39
CA PHE A 129 -2.91 -6.18 -12.28
C PHE A 129 -3.68 -5.30 -13.27
N GLU A 130 -4.79 -5.80 -13.79
CA GLU A 130 -5.68 -5.02 -14.65
C GLU A 130 -6.33 -3.85 -13.91
N GLN A 131 -6.67 -4.00 -12.61
CA GLN A 131 -7.13 -2.90 -11.76
C GLN A 131 -6.03 -1.87 -11.43
N TRP A 132 -4.79 -2.33 -11.19
CA TRP A 132 -3.61 -1.46 -11.09
C TRP A 132 -3.44 -0.64 -12.37
N GLY A 133 -3.67 -1.28 -13.51
CA GLY A 133 -3.65 -0.69 -14.83
C GLY A 133 -2.29 -0.74 -15.49
N TYR A 134 -2.29 -0.72 -16.81
CA TYR A 134 -1.14 -0.46 -17.65
C TYR A 134 -1.63 0.27 -18.90
N ALA A 135 -0.73 0.61 -19.83
CA ALA A 135 -1.05 1.45 -21.00
C ALA A 135 -2.25 0.99 -21.86
N ARG A 136 -2.68 -0.27 -21.75
CA ARG A 136 -3.82 -0.83 -22.51
C ARG A 136 -4.93 -1.41 -21.63
N SER A 137 -4.87 -1.21 -20.31
CA SER A 137 -5.93 -1.69 -19.42
C SER A 137 -7.25 -1.00 -19.73
N GLN A 138 -8.32 -1.78 -19.67
CA GLN A 138 -9.70 -1.36 -19.86
C GLN A 138 -10.42 -1.17 -18.53
N THR A 139 -10.00 -1.87 -17.47
CA THR A 139 -10.68 -1.85 -16.16
C THR A 139 -9.84 -1.27 -15.04
N SER A 140 -8.75 -0.56 -15.38
CA SER A 140 -7.92 0.18 -14.43
C SER A 140 -8.76 1.14 -13.58
N VAL A 141 -8.57 1.06 -12.26
CA VAL A 141 -9.18 2.00 -11.31
C VAL A 141 -8.19 3.09 -10.90
N MET A 142 -6.90 2.85 -11.08
CA MET A 142 -5.84 3.80 -10.81
C MET A 142 -5.56 4.68 -12.03
N GLU A 143 -5.14 5.90 -11.78
CA GLU A 143 -4.66 6.76 -12.84
C GLU A 143 -3.18 6.53 -13.11
N GLN A 144 -2.89 6.14 -14.35
CA GLN A 144 -1.54 5.83 -14.82
C GLN A 144 -0.50 6.92 -14.51
N SER A 145 -0.86 8.19 -14.69
CA SER A 145 0.09 9.29 -14.48
C SER A 145 0.39 9.57 -13.00
N ALA A 146 -0.52 9.16 -12.09
CA ALA A 146 -0.49 9.51 -10.67
C ALA A 146 -0.01 8.37 -9.77
N LYS A 147 -0.20 7.11 -10.17
CA LYS A 147 0.03 5.93 -9.33
C LYS A 147 1.51 5.57 -9.16
N ARG A 148 1.92 5.15 -7.97
CA ARG A 148 3.24 4.53 -7.69
C ARG A 148 3.05 3.41 -6.67
N LEU A 149 3.71 2.28 -6.88
CA LEU A 149 3.76 1.18 -5.92
C LEU A 149 5.18 1.07 -5.38
N VAL A 150 5.33 1.06 -4.06
CA VAL A 150 6.62 0.88 -3.39
C VAL A 150 6.49 -0.33 -2.47
N LEU A 151 7.29 -1.35 -2.72
CA LEU A 151 7.28 -2.62 -2.01
C LEU A 151 8.52 -2.74 -1.15
N PHE A 152 8.33 -2.90 0.16
CA PHE A 152 9.32 -3.40 1.09
C PHE A 152 8.89 -4.82 1.45
N ALA A 153 9.33 -5.79 0.65
CA ALA A 153 8.83 -7.15 0.67
C ALA A 153 9.94 -8.17 0.38
N PRO A 154 9.83 -9.45 0.78
CA PRO A 154 10.85 -10.44 0.48
C PRO A 154 11.09 -10.60 -1.03
N ASP A 155 12.31 -10.99 -1.40
CA ASP A 155 12.69 -11.30 -2.79
C ASP A 155 12.16 -12.67 -3.23
N GLN A 156 10.84 -12.80 -3.27
CA GLN A 156 10.12 -14.00 -3.68
C GLN A 156 8.74 -13.66 -4.25
N ALA A 157 8.14 -14.63 -4.96
CA ALA A 157 6.79 -14.49 -5.49
C ALA A 157 5.73 -14.29 -4.37
N PRO A 158 4.70 -13.46 -4.62
CA PRO A 158 4.43 -12.74 -5.87
C PRO A 158 5.16 -11.38 -5.98
N TRP A 159 5.96 -10.99 -4.98
CA TRP A 159 6.51 -9.63 -4.86
C TRP A 159 7.59 -9.32 -5.88
N SER A 160 8.61 -10.17 -6.01
CA SER A 160 9.66 -9.99 -7.01
C SER A 160 9.15 -10.33 -8.41
N ASP A 161 8.53 -11.49 -8.56
CA ASP A 161 7.91 -11.96 -9.80
C ASP A 161 6.48 -12.47 -9.49
N PRO A 162 5.42 -11.95 -10.15
CA PRO A 162 5.44 -11.02 -11.29
C PRO A 162 5.31 -9.54 -10.93
N ILE A 163 5.08 -9.15 -9.67
CA ILE A 163 4.68 -7.75 -9.38
C ILE A 163 5.81 -6.77 -9.70
N ALA A 164 7.02 -6.95 -9.16
CA ALA A 164 8.11 -6.01 -9.42
C ALA A 164 8.64 -6.08 -10.87
N GLU A 165 8.60 -7.25 -11.50
CA GLU A 165 9.06 -7.43 -12.88
C GLU A 165 8.08 -6.89 -13.93
N GLU A 166 6.77 -7.07 -13.72
CA GLU A 166 5.77 -6.78 -14.75
C GLU A 166 4.96 -5.50 -14.51
N TRP A 167 4.72 -5.12 -13.24
CA TRP A 167 3.85 -3.98 -12.95
C TRP A 167 4.58 -2.67 -13.14
N ASP A 168 4.08 -1.84 -14.06
CA ASP A 168 4.65 -0.52 -14.26
C ASP A 168 4.54 0.36 -13.01
N LEU A 169 5.47 1.30 -12.90
CA LEU A 169 5.48 2.30 -11.82
C LEU A 169 5.61 1.67 -10.42
N THR A 170 6.26 0.50 -10.36
CA THR A 170 6.56 -0.26 -9.15
C THR A 170 8.05 -0.17 -8.81
N LEU A 171 8.37 0.01 -7.54
CA LEU A 171 9.71 -0.11 -6.98
C LEU A 171 9.67 -1.22 -5.93
N HIS A 172 10.63 -2.13 -5.97
CA HIS A 172 10.75 -3.22 -5.00
C HIS A 172 12.11 -3.17 -4.31
N PHE A 173 12.05 -3.09 -3.00
CA PHE A 173 13.16 -3.16 -2.07
C PHE A 173 13.02 -4.47 -1.30
N ALA A 174 13.97 -5.38 -1.51
CA ALA A 174 13.99 -6.66 -0.82
C ALA A 174 14.23 -6.46 0.68
N SER A 175 13.21 -6.72 1.49
CA SER A 175 13.31 -6.69 2.96
C SER A 175 13.60 -8.10 3.50
N LYS A 176 14.30 -8.16 4.64
CA LYS A 176 14.44 -9.39 5.44
C LYS A 176 13.57 -9.28 6.69
N ALA A 177 12.96 -10.39 7.09
CA ALA A 177 12.16 -10.46 8.31
C ALA A 177 12.97 -10.00 9.54
N GLY A 178 12.37 -9.11 10.33
CA GLY A 178 12.90 -8.68 11.63
C GLY A 178 13.73 -7.39 11.66
N ASP A 179 14.04 -6.77 10.51
CA ASP A 179 14.88 -5.55 10.49
C ASP A 179 14.09 -4.25 10.75
N GLY A 180 12.74 -4.31 10.78
CA GLY A 180 11.89 -3.15 11.03
C GLY A 180 12.02 -2.07 9.93
N LEU A 181 11.27 -0.99 10.08
CA LEU A 181 11.34 0.15 9.16
C LEU A 181 12.60 0.98 9.45
N GLU A 182 13.61 0.86 8.60
CA GLU A 182 14.84 1.66 8.73
C GLU A 182 14.63 3.10 8.25
N GLU A 183 15.44 4.04 8.75
CA GLU A 183 15.38 5.46 8.32
C GLU A 183 15.58 5.62 6.80
N PHE A 184 16.34 4.70 6.20
CA PHE A 184 16.55 4.60 4.75
C PHE A 184 15.25 4.35 3.99
N GLU A 185 14.37 3.47 4.47
CA GLU A 185 13.10 3.17 3.81
C GLU A 185 12.17 4.40 3.80
N MET A 186 12.20 5.19 4.87
CA MET A 186 11.45 6.44 4.95
C MET A 186 11.94 7.47 3.92
N ASP A 187 13.26 7.55 3.70
CA ASP A 187 13.84 8.42 2.68
C ASP A 187 13.42 8.00 1.27
N GLU A 188 13.45 6.70 0.96
CA GLU A 188 13.01 6.17 -0.33
C GLU A 188 11.54 6.51 -0.64
N ILE A 189 10.65 6.44 0.36
CA ILE A 189 9.25 6.84 0.21
C ILE A 189 9.13 8.33 -0.11
N ILE A 190 9.84 9.17 0.64
CA ILE A 190 9.82 10.63 0.45
C ILE A 190 10.40 11.00 -0.92
N GLU A 191 11.50 10.37 -1.32
CA GLU A 191 12.11 10.57 -2.62
C GLU A 191 11.19 10.12 -3.76
N THR A 192 10.52 8.98 -3.61
CA THR A 192 9.53 8.48 -4.58
C THR A 192 8.40 9.51 -4.78
N ILE A 193 7.85 10.04 -3.69
CA ILE A 193 6.81 11.08 -3.76
C ILE A 193 7.36 12.35 -4.42
N ALA A 194 8.55 12.81 -4.02
CA ALA A 194 9.11 14.08 -4.43
C ALA A 194 9.60 14.12 -5.88
N ASN A 195 10.19 13.02 -6.36
CA ASN A 195 10.71 12.86 -7.72
C ASN A 195 9.61 12.47 -8.72
N SER A 196 8.53 11.87 -8.24
CA SER A 196 7.40 11.55 -9.10
C SER A 196 6.57 12.78 -9.48
N LEU A 197 6.67 13.92 -8.78
CA LEU A 197 5.82 15.12 -8.99
C LEU A 197 6.22 16.01 -10.17
#